data_AF-A0A3N1R398-F1
#
_entry.id   AF-A0A3N1R398-F1
#
_cell.length_a   1.000
_cell.length_b   1.000
_cell.length_c   1.000
_cell.angle_alpha   90.00
_cell.angle_beta   90.00
_cell.angle_gamma   90.00
#
_symmetry.space_group_name_H-M   'P 1'
#
loop_
_entity.id
_entity.type
_entity.pdbx_description
1 polymer ?
#
loop_
_entity_poly.entity_id
_entity_poly.type
_entity_poly.pdbx_seq_one_letter_code
_entity_poly.pdbx_strand_id
1 'polypeptide(L)'
;MKPETNRYRSLLAALLTVAMAGPVAAFDLDSDIPIKVTADNARLDDGQGIATYTGDVELEQGNTRLNAERVVLYRTENGLSRIEASGTPARYRQPAREGEGETDARALNITWSATDSQLTFEREAVIEQNGNLFRGDVIHYDTAGRVVTAEGGAETGDGTGRVEMVIQPRSADRRTDKQETDGSSESQ
;
A
#
# COMPACT_ATOMS: atom_id res chain seq x y z
N MET A 1 57.14 -1.65 -50.98
CA MET A 1 55.81 -0.97 -50.99
C MET A 1 55.22 -1.10 -49.60
N LYS A 2 54.73 0.03 -49.04
CA LYS A 2 54.34 0.25 -47.64
C LYS A 2 53.19 -0.65 -47.17
N PRO A 3 53.15 -1.04 -45.88
CA PRO A 3 51.91 -1.31 -45.15
C PRO A 3 51.45 -0.02 -44.42
N GLU A 4 50.25 0.49 -44.72
CA GLU A 4 49.68 1.64 -44.02
C GLU A 4 48.65 1.20 -42.96
N THR A 5 49.05 1.42 -41.70
CA THR A 5 48.30 1.95 -40.55
C THR A 5 47.05 1.25 -39.97
N ASN A 6 47.27 0.79 -38.74
CA ASN A 6 46.32 0.52 -37.67
C ASN A 6 45.74 1.82 -37.04
N ARG A 7 44.42 2.03 -37.09
CA ARG A 7 43.57 2.89 -36.21
C ARG A 7 42.13 2.37 -36.41
N TYR A 8 41.40 1.81 -35.45
CA TYR A 8 40.76 2.50 -34.33
C TYR A 8 40.46 1.50 -33.20
N ARG A 9 41.09 1.75 -32.05
CA ARG A 9 40.53 1.39 -30.75
C ARG A 9 39.28 2.24 -30.50
N SER A 10 38.29 1.63 -29.87
CA SER A 10 37.43 2.19 -28.82
C SER A 10 35.92 2.04 -29.01
N LEU A 11 35.34 1.37 -28.01
CA LEU A 11 34.17 1.78 -27.24
C LEU A 11 32.81 1.66 -27.94
N LEU A 12 32.05 0.64 -27.55
CA LEU A 12 30.90 0.79 -26.64
C LEU A 12 30.21 -0.57 -26.46
N ALA A 13 30.63 -1.29 -25.42
CA ALA A 13 29.76 -2.28 -24.78
C ALA A 13 28.67 -1.50 -24.03
N ALA A 14 27.54 -1.26 -24.70
CA ALA A 14 26.34 -0.76 -24.04
C ALA A 14 25.77 -1.89 -23.19
N LEU A 15 26.20 -1.94 -21.93
CA LEU A 15 25.57 -2.74 -20.88
C LEU A 15 24.15 -2.21 -20.71
N LEU A 16 23.18 -2.91 -21.30
CA LEU A 16 21.77 -2.66 -21.10
C LEU A 16 21.41 -3.09 -19.68
N THR A 17 21.61 -2.20 -18.69
CA THR A 17 21.02 -2.35 -17.37
C THR A 17 19.52 -2.19 -17.51
N VAL A 18 18.82 -3.29 -17.74
CA VAL A 18 17.38 -3.38 -17.52
C VAL A 18 17.21 -3.31 -16.00
N ALA A 19 16.86 -2.13 -15.49
CA ALA A 19 16.30 -2.00 -14.16
C ALA A 19 14.93 -2.65 -14.21
N MET A 20 14.85 -3.93 -13.81
CA MET A 20 13.57 -4.57 -13.52
C MET A 20 12.98 -3.87 -12.30
N ALA A 21 12.12 -2.89 -12.54
CA ALA A 21 11.17 -2.43 -11.54
C ALA A 21 10.20 -3.60 -11.32
N GLY A 22 10.49 -4.44 -10.32
CA GLY A 22 9.59 -5.50 -9.91
C GLY A 22 8.26 -4.91 -9.40
N PRO A 23 7.17 -5.69 -9.43
CA PRO A 23 5.90 -5.26 -8.87
C PRO A 23 6.10 -4.95 -7.38
N VAL A 24 5.89 -3.68 -7.01
CA VAL A 24 5.69 -3.30 -5.61
C VAL A 24 4.41 -4.01 -5.20
N ALA A 25 4.40 -4.90 -4.22
CA ALA A 25 3.22 -5.64 -3.77
C ALA A 25 2.63 -5.01 -2.50
N ALA A 26 1.58 -5.60 -1.91
CA ALA A 26 1.15 -5.28 -0.53
C ALA A 26 2.29 -5.59 0.45
N PHE A 27 2.02 -5.72 1.76
CA PHE A 27 2.98 -6.51 2.55
C PHE A 27 3.06 -7.89 1.91
N ASP A 28 4.22 -8.16 1.34
CA ASP A 28 4.48 -9.35 0.53
C ASP A 28 5.78 -9.94 1.04
N LEU A 29 5.67 -11.13 1.61
CA LEU A 29 6.81 -11.85 2.14
C LEU A 29 7.57 -12.62 1.09
N ASP A 30 6.98 -12.80 -0.10
CA ASP A 30 7.68 -13.32 -1.26
C ASP A 30 8.44 -12.20 -2.00
N SER A 31 8.27 -10.94 -1.57
CA SER A 31 9.02 -9.81 -2.06
C SER A 31 10.44 -9.78 -1.49
N ASP A 32 11.43 -9.55 -2.35
CA ASP A 32 12.83 -9.30 -1.95
C ASP A 32 13.02 -7.97 -1.20
N ILE A 33 11.97 -7.15 -1.06
CA ILE A 33 12.03 -5.85 -0.42
C ILE A 33 11.93 -6.01 1.11
N PRO A 34 12.91 -5.50 1.89
CA PRO A 34 12.90 -5.67 3.33
C PRO A 34 11.80 -4.84 4.02
N ILE A 35 11.32 -5.35 5.16
CA ILE A 35 10.47 -4.61 6.08
C ILE A 35 11.35 -3.84 7.07
N LYS A 36 11.19 -2.53 7.12
CA LYS A 36 11.83 -1.63 8.07
C LYS A 36 10.82 -1.17 9.12
N VAL A 37 11.21 -1.15 10.39
CA VAL A 37 10.39 -0.65 11.49
C VAL A 37 11.16 0.41 12.26
N THR A 38 10.54 1.55 12.52
CA THR A 38 11.04 2.62 13.38
C THR A 38 10.02 2.93 14.46
N ALA A 39 10.47 3.11 15.70
CA ALA A 39 9.63 3.35 16.87
C ALA A 39 10.47 3.90 18.03
N ASP A 40 9.81 4.41 19.08
CA ASP A 40 10.49 4.83 20.32
C ASP A 40 11.07 3.64 21.09
N ASN A 41 10.34 2.52 21.11
CA ASN A 41 10.73 1.34 21.87
C ASN A 41 10.51 0.06 21.05
N ALA A 42 11.38 -0.93 21.28
CA ALA A 42 11.27 -2.26 20.71
C ALA A 42 11.57 -3.34 21.77
N ARG A 43 10.78 -4.40 21.77
CA ARG A 43 11.00 -5.62 22.56
C ARG A 43 10.96 -6.82 21.64
N LEU A 44 12.05 -7.57 21.61
CA LEU A 44 12.16 -8.82 20.85
C LEU A 44 12.15 -10.02 21.82
N ASP A 45 11.27 -10.97 21.54
CA ASP A 45 11.19 -12.27 22.20
C ASP A 45 11.37 -13.37 21.15
N ASP A 46 12.63 -13.70 20.88
CA ASP A 46 12.98 -14.71 19.87
C ASP A 46 12.46 -16.11 20.22
N GLY A 47 12.30 -16.42 21.51
CA GLY A 47 11.78 -17.70 21.97
C GLY A 47 10.31 -17.90 21.63
N GLN A 48 9.55 -16.81 21.50
CA GLN A 48 8.16 -16.82 21.05
C GLN A 48 7.99 -16.39 19.58
N GLY A 49 9.06 -15.92 18.93
CA GLY A 49 9.00 -15.33 17.59
C GLY A 49 8.21 -14.02 17.54
N ILE A 50 8.20 -13.24 18.63
CA ILE A 50 7.40 -12.01 18.75
C ILE A 50 8.29 -10.78 18.86
N ALA A 51 8.05 -9.76 18.03
CA ALA A 51 8.66 -8.45 18.17
C ALA A 51 7.57 -7.38 18.38
N THR A 52 7.63 -6.65 19.49
CA THR A 52 6.70 -5.57 19.82
C THR A 52 7.38 -4.22 19.71
N TYR A 53 6.77 -3.29 18.99
CA TYR A 53 7.20 -1.91 18.81
C TYR A 53 6.12 -0.98 19.37
N THR A 54 6.52 0.09 20.04
CA THR A 54 5.59 1.06 20.65
C THR A 54 6.16 2.47 20.61
N GLY A 55 5.27 3.46 20.45
CA GLY A 55 5.60 4.88 20.35
C GLY A 55 5.94 5.26 18.91
N ASP A 56 5.06 6.05 18.29
CA ASP A 56 5.15 6.55 16.91
C ASP A 56 5.73 5.53 15.91
N VAL A 57 5.11 4.36 15.85
CA VAL A 57 5.60 3.24 15.04
C VAL A 57 5.33 3.50 13.57
N GLU A 58 6.37 3.41 12.76
CA GLU A 58 6.30 3.41 11.30
C GLU A 58 6.92 2.12 10.77
N LEU A 59 6.14 1.39 9.98
CA LEU A 59 6.55 0.16 9.32
C LEU A 59 6.48 0.37 7.80
N GLU A 60 7.57 0.08 7.12
CA GLU A 60 7.78 0.36 5.70
C GLU A 60 8.21 -0.91 4.95
N GLN A 61 7.58 -1.21 3.81
CA GLN A 61 8.11 -2.16 2.82
C GLN A 61 7.95 -1.56 1.43
N GLY A 62 9.07 -1.24 0.77
CA GLY A 62 9.05 -0.51 -0.49
C GLY A 62 8.37 0.84 -0.31
N ASN A 63 7.23 1.05 -0.96
CA ASN A 63 6.39 2.24 -0.79
C ASN A 63 5.12 2.01 0.05
N THR A 64 4.89 0.78 0.51
CA THR A 64 3.81 0.47 1.46
C THR A 64 4.21 0.97 2.85
N ARG A 65 3.24 1.54 3.57
CA ARG A 65 3.42 2.17 4.89
C ARG A 65 2.32 1.74 5.85
N LEU A 66 2.70 1.50 7.10
CA LEU A 66 1.79 1.25 8.21
C LEU A 66 2.26 2.07 9.42
N ASN A 67 1.43 3.00 9.88
CA ASN A 67 1.69 3.86 11.03
C ASN A 67 0.72 3.52 12.17
N ALA A 68 1.23 3.40 13.40
CA ALA A 68 0.44 3.04 14.56
C ALA A 68 1.13 3.45 15.87
N GLU A 69 0.39 3.41 16.99
CA GLU A 69 0.98 3.61 18.32
C GLU A 69 1.73 2.35 18.79
N ARG A 70 1.25 1.18 18.37
CA ARG A 70 1.85 -0.12 18.66
C ARG A 70 1.78 -1.04 17.45
N VAL A 71 2.86 -1.78 17.22
CA VAL A 71 2.91 -2.87 16.23
C VAL A 71 3.49 -4.12 16.87
N VAL A 72 2.88 -5.27 16.64
CA VAL A 72 3.39 -6.58 17.02
C VAL A 72 3.61 -7.42 15.76
N LEU A 73 4.83 -7.88 15.57
CA LEU A 73 5.23 -8.80 14.50
C LEU A 73 5.33 -10.20 15.06
N TYR A 74 4.74 -11.16 14.36
CA TYR A 74 4.83 -12.58 14.66
C TYR A 74 5.63 -13.26 13.57
N ARG A 75 6.60 -14.07 13.96
CA ARG A 75 7.46 -14.85 13.07
C ARG A 75 7.33 -16.33 13.39
N THR A 76 7.41 -17.13 12.34
CA THR A 76 7.52 -18.58 12.38
C THR A 76 8.85 -18.99 11.74
N GLU A 77 9.11 -20.29 11.63
CA GLU A 77 10.27 -20.82 10.90
C GLU A 77 10.29 -20.39 9.42
N ASN A 78 9.12 -20.10 8.84
CA ASN A 78 8.95 -19.65 7.46
C ASN A 78 9.10 -18.12 7.30
N GLY A 79 9.45 -17.39 8.36
CA GLY A 79 9.54 -15.94 8.35
C GLY A 79 8.36 -15.25 9.02
N LEU A 80 8.08 -14.00 8.66
CA LEU A 80 6.95 -13.24 9.20
C LEU A 80 5.65 -13.98 8.89
N SER A 81 4.69 -13.97 9.81
CA SER A 81 3.39 -14.63 9.61
C SER A 81 2.22 -13.69 9.85
N ARG A 82 2.40 -12.70 10.74
CA ARG A 82 1.34 -11.75 11.09
C ARG A 82 1.92 -10.43 11.56
N ILE A 83 1.20 -9.35 11.24
CA ILE A 83 1.43 -8.00 11.75
C ILE A 83 0.13 -7.55 12.41
N GLU A 84 0.19 -7.12 13.66
CA GLU A 84 -0.93 -6.50 14.37
C GLU A 84 -0.54 -5.07 14.71
N ALA A 85 -1.29 -4.09 14.21
CA ALA A 85 -1.08 -2.68 14.46
C ALA A 85 -2.29 -2.07 15.14
N SER A 86 -2.07 -1.30 16.20
CA SER A 86 -3.14 -0.61 16.92
C SER A 86 -2.79 0.84 17.22
N GLY A 87 -3.80 1.72 17.16
CA GLY A 87 -3.65 3.14 17.43
C GLY A 87 -4.98 3.89 17.29
N THR A 88 -4.94 5.22 17.39
CA THR A 88 -6.11 6.10 17.29
C THR A 88 -6.00 7.17 16.20
N PRO A 89 -6.12 6.82 14.90
CA PRO A 89 -6.19 5.47 14.34
C PRO A 89 -4.82 4.94 13.89
N ALA A 90 -4.71 3.63 13.70
CA ALA A 90 -3.67 3.05 12.85
C ALA A 90 -3.98 3.38 11.38
N ARG A 91 -2.95 3.56 10.55
CA ARG A 91 -3.07 3.96 9.14
C ARG A 91 -2.22 3.07 8.26
N TYR A 92 -2.81 2.60 7.17
CA TYR A 92 -2.15 1.82 6.13
C TYR A 92 -2.24 2.57 4.80
N ARG A 93 -1.10 2.70 4.10
CA ARG A 93 -1.06 3.29 2.78
C ARG A 93 -0.29 2.41 1.83
N GLN A 94 -0.85 2.27 0.64
CA GLN A 94 -0.30 1.46 -0.42
C GLN A 94 -0.48 2.20 -1.75
N PRO A 95 0.60 2.63 -2.42
CA PRO A 95 0.49 3.36 -3.67
C PRO A 95 -0.19 2.55 -4.78
N ALA A 96 -0.67 3.28 -5.78
CA ALA A 96 -1.24 2.71 -6.99
C ALA A 96 -0.24 1.77 -7.70
N ARG A 97 -0.78 0.72 -8.31
CA ARG A 97 -0.05 -0.23 -9.17
C ARG A 97 -0.74 -0.32 -10.51
N GLU A 98 -0.12 -1.00 -11.48
CA GLU A 98 -0.80 -1.33 -12.72
C GLU A 98 -2.11 -2.10 -12.44
N GLY A 99 -3.24 -1.49 -12.78
CA GLY A 99 -4.57 -2.05 -12.57
C GLY A 99 -5.17 -1.84 -11.17
N GLU A 100 -4.45 -1.20 -10.25
CA GLU A 100 -4.91 -0.94 -8.87
C GLU A 100 -4.80 0.53 -8.50
N GLY A 101 -5.80 1.02 -7.76
CA GLY A 101 -5.72 2.35 -7.17
C GLY A 101 -4.76 2.45 -6.01
N GLU A 102 -4.37 3.68 -5.68
CA GLU A 102 -3.84 3.94 -4.35
C GLU A 102 -4.89 3.55 -3.31
N THR A 103 -4.44 2.87 -2.26
CA THR A 103 -5.24 2.49 -1.10
C THR A 103 -4.74 3.30 0.10
N ASP A 104 -5.62 4.11 0.68
CA ASP A 104 -5.41 4.77 1.98
C ASP A 104 -6.47 4.22 2.95
N ALA A 105 -6.03 3.62 4.04
CA ALA A 105 -6.90 2.95 4.98
C ALA A 105 -6.57 3.32 6.42
N ARG A 106 -7.60 3.36 7.27
CA ARG A 106 -7.48 3.63 8.70
C ARG A 106 -8.47 2.79 9.50
N ALA A 107 -8.05 2.37 10.68
CA ALA A 107 -8.88 1.67 11.66
C ALA A 107 -8.22 1.75 13.03
N LEU A 108 -8.93 1.35 14.09
CA LEU A 108 -8.28 1.26 15.41
C LEU A 108 -7.31 0.07 15.48
N ASN A 109 -7.63 -1.03 14.81
CA ASN A 109 -6.73 -2.16 14.61
C ASN A 109 -6.58 -2.49 13.13
N ILE A 110 -5.37 -2.80 12.72
CA ILE A 110 -5.05 -3.32 11.39
C ILE A 110 -4.25 -4.60 11.57
N THR A 111 -4.75 -5.70 11.04
CA THR A 111 -4.08 -7.00 11.08
C THR A 111 -3.75 -7.45 9.67
N TRP A 112 -2.50 -7.80 9.41
CA TRP A 112 -2.08 -8.49 8.19
C TRP A 112 -1.74 -9.94 8.53
N SER A 113 -2.26 -10.89 7.75
CA SER A 113 -2.01 -12.33 7.90
C SER A 113 -1.41 -12.90 6.62
N ALA A 114 -0.22 -13.50 6.72
CA ALA A 114 0.42 -14.21 5.61
C ALA A 114 -0.40 -15.43 5.20
N THR A 115 -0.85 -16.21 6.20
CA THR A 115 -1.59 -17.46 5.98
C THR A 115 -2.90 -17.25 5.23
N ASP A 116 -3.58 -16.14 5.53
CA ASP A 116 -4.87 -15.82 4.92
C ASP A 116 -4.73 -14.89 3.70
N SER A 117 -3.52 -14.39 3.41
CA SER A 117 -3.28 -13.36 2.39
C SER A 117 -4.21 -12.15 2.55
N GLN A 118 -4.48 -11.75 3.79
CA GLN A 118 -5.57 -10.83 4.12
C GLN A 118 -5.11 -9.68 5.02
N LEU A 119 -5.60 -8.48 4.71
CA LEU A 119 -5.65 -7.34 5.62
C LEU A 119 -7.03 -7.23 6.27
N THR A 120 -7.08 -7.09 7.58
CA THR A 120 -8.31 -6.86 8.34
C THR A 120 -8.21 -5.53 9.06
N PHE A 121 -9.18 -4.66 8.81
CA PHE A 121 -9.32 -3.34 9.42
C PHE A 121 -10.49 -3.41 10.39
N GLU A 122 -10.27 -3.20 11.69
CA GLU A 122 -11.29 -3.36 12.73
C GLU A 122 -11.49 -2.09 13.53
N ARG A 123 -12.77 -1.80 13.78
CA ARG A 123 -13.32 -0.63 14.47
C ARG A 123 -13.01 0.66 13.75
N GLU A 124 -14.06 1.41 13.44
CA GLU A 124 -13.99 2.67 12.69
C GLU A 124 -13.22 2.52 11.36
N ALA A 125 -13.35 1.34 10.72
CA ALA A 125 -12.60 0.97 9.55
C ALA A 125 -13.06 1.79 8.34
N VAL A 126 -12.10 2.42 7.67
CA VAL A 126 -12.31 3.22 6.47
C VAL A 126 -11.22 2.92 5.46
N ILE A 127 -11.61 2.66 4.22
CA ILE A 127 -10.70 2.50 3.07
C ILE A 127 -11.11 3.49 1.98
N GLU A 128 -10.15 4.23 1.47
CA GLU A 128 -10.27 5.08 0.30
C GLU A 128 -9.43 4.49 -0.84
N GLN A 129 -10.06 4.25 -1.98
CA GLN A 129 -9.39 3.71 -3.16
C GLN A 129 -9.93 4.34 -4.45
N ASN A 130 -9.05 4.97 -5.24
CA ASN A 130 -9.44 5.71 -6.47
C ASN A 130 -10.59 6.72 -6.23
N GLY A 131 -10.60 7.37 -5.05
CA GLY A 131 -11.66 8.29 -4.64
C GLY A 131 -12.97 7.63 -4.19
N ASN A 132 -13.10 6.30 -4.32
CA ASN A 132 -14.18 5.54 -3.69
C ASN A 132 -13.90 5.39 -2.20
N LEU A 133 -14.95 5.36 -1.40
CA LEU A 133 -14.87 5.26 0.06
C LEU A 133 -15.66 4.04 0.53
N PHE A 134 -15.06 3.25 1.42
CA PHE A 134 -15.68 2.13 2.11
C PHE A 134 -15.59 2.36 3.61
N ARG A 135 -16.70 2.18 4.33
CA ARG A 135 -16.72 2.23 5.80
C ARG A 135 -17.48 1.05 6.37
N GLY A 136 -16.97 0.51 7.47
CA GLY A 136 -17.59 -0.57 8.22
C GLY A 136 -17.03 -0.63 9.64
N ASP A 137 -17.59 -1.52 10.45
CA ASP A 137 -16.95 -1.88 11.71
C ASP A 137 -15.76 -2.80 11.46
N VAL A 138 -15.89 -3.72 10.50
CA VAL A 138 -14.79 -4.56 10.03
C VAL A 138 -14.72 -4.47 8.50
N ILE A 139 -13.51 -4.36 7.96
CA ILE A 139 -13.25 -4.49 6.52
C ILE A 139 -12.15 -5.52 6.31
N HIS A 140 -12.44 -6.54 5.52
CA HIS A 140 -11.48 -7.53 5.05
C HIS A 140 -11.05 -7.19 3.63
N TYR A 141 -9.74 -7.20 3.39
CA TYR A 141 -9.14 -7.05 2.07
C TYR A 141 -8.28 -8.26 1.76
N ASP A 142 -8.78 -9.12 0.88
CA ASP A 142 -8.02 -10.22 0.28
C ASP A 142 -7.04 -9.61 -0.74
N THR A 143 -5.75 -9.69 -0.41
CA THR A 143 -4.68 -9.10 -1.23
C THR A 143 -4.38 -9.92 -2.49
N ALA A 144 -4.66 -11.23 -2.49
CA ALA A 144 -4.44 -12.11 -3.62
C ALA A 144 -5.61 -12.04 -4.62
N GLY A 145 -6.84 -12.13 -4.11
CA GLY A 145 -8.08 -12.05 -4.88
C GLY A 145 -8.52 -10.63 -5.21
N ARG A 146 -7.95 -9.62 -4.54
CA ARG A 146 -8.33 -8.19 -4.63
C ARG A 146 -9.80 -7.93 -4.28
N VAL A 147 -10.31 -8.66 -3.30
CA VAL A 147 -11.70 -8.56 -2.86
C VAL A 147 -11.77 -7.77 -1.56
N VAL A 148 -12.64 -6.77 -1.52
CA VAL A 148 -12.96 -6.00 -0.30
C VAL A 148 -14.34 -6.41 0.20
N THR A 149 -14.41 -6.91 1.43
CA THR A 149 -15.65 -7.26 2.13
C THR A 149 -15.77 -6.37 3.36
N ALA A 150 -16.88 -5.65 3.50
CA ALA A 150 -17.14 -4.80 4.66
C ALA A 150 -18.32 -5.34 5.45
N GLU A 151 -18.21 -5.26 6.77
CA GLU A 151 -19.21 -5.71 7.72
C GLU A 151 -19.61 -4.57 8.65
N GLY A 152 -20.91 -4.49 8.91
CA GLY A 152 -21.49 -3.53 9.82
C GLY A 152 -21.35 -3.99 11.27
N GLY A 153 -21.16 -3.05 12.19
CA GLY A 153 -21.08 -3.34 13.62
C GLY A 153 -22.45 -3.60 14.24
N ALA A 154 -22.45 -4.10 15.47
CA ALA A 154 -23.69 -4.17 16.25
C ALA A 154 -24.29 -2.76 16.41
N GLU A 155 -25.63 -2.65 16.29
CA GLU A 155 -26.34 -1.40 16.59
C GLU A 155 -26.25 -1.10 18.09
N THR A 156 -25.17 -0.45 18.49
CA THR A 156 -24.91 -0.03 19.87
C THR A 156 -24.48 1.44 19.86
N GLY A 157 -25.22 2.29 20.57
CA GLY A 157 -24.97 3.74 20.61
C GLY A 157 -25.50 4.51 19.38
N ASP A 158 -24.82 5.60 19.00
CA ASP A 158 -25.21 6.55 17.93
C ASP A 158 -24.90 6.04 16.49
N GLY A 159 -24.37 4.82 16.36
CA GLY A 159 -24.00 4.21 15.09
C GLY A 159 -25.15 3.46 14.43
N THR A 160 -25.20 3.46 13.10
CA THR A 160 -26.24 2.74 12.36
C THR A 160 -25.98 1.24 12.23
N GLY A 161 -24.80 0.76 12.61
CA GLY A 161 -24.37 -0.63 12.37
C GLY A 161 -24.30 -1.01 10.89
N ARG A 162 -24.40 -0.05 9.96
CA ARG A 162 -24.41 -0.30 8.52
C ARG A 162 -23.05 -0.04 7.90
N VAL A 163 -22.79 -0.75 6.80
CA VAL A 163 -21.71 -0.45 5.87
C VAL A 163 -22.09 0.77 5.03
N GLU A 164 -21.13 1.65 4.77
CA GLU A 164 -21.27 2.79 3.84
C GLU A 164 -20.28 2.62 2.68
N MET A 165 -20.76 2.82 1.45
CA MET A 165 -19.93 2.84 0.25
C MET A 165 -20.26 4.05 -0.61
N VAL A 166 -19.25 4.83 -0.97
CA VAL A 166 -19.36 5.97 -1.90
C VAL A 166 -18.54 5.67 -3.14
N ILE A 167 -19.19 5.67 -4.30
CA ILE A 167 -18.56 5.40 -5.60
C ILE A 167 -18.50 6.70 -6.40
N GLN A 168 -17.32 7.05 -6.90
CA GLN A 168 -17.16 8.27 -7.69
C GLN A 168 -17.66 8.08 -9.13
N PRO A 169 -18.35 9.09 -9.70
CA PRO A 169 -18.70 9.09 -11.11
C PRO A 169 -17.46 9.31 -11.98
N ARG A 170 -17.38 8.61 -13.12
CA ARG A 170 -16.22 8.61 -14.06
C ARG A 170 -15.86 9.96 -14.71
N SER A 171 -16.45 11.08 -14.29
CA SER A 171 -16.43 12.37 -15.02
C SER A 171 -15.65 13.50 -14.34
N ALA A 172 -14.97 13.26 -13.22
CA ALA A 172 -14.21 14.32 -12.54
C ALA A 172 -12.91 14.71 -13.27
N ASP A 173 -12.34 13.80 -14.09
CA ASP A 173 -11.02 13.98 -14.70
C ASP A 173 -11.03 14.66 -16.09
N ARG A 174 -12.22 15.00 -16.64
CA ARG A 174 -12.34 15.57 -18.01
C ARG A 174 -12.68 17.05 -18.07
N ARG A 175 -12.83 17.75 -16.95
CA ARG A 175 -13.27 19.17 -16.97
C ARG A 175 -12.15 20.20 -16.86
N THR A 176 -10.91 19.78 -16.62
CA THR A 176 -9.76 20.69 -16.45
C THR A 176 -8.92 20.88 -17.71
N ASP A 177 -9.18 20.15 -18.80
CA ASP A 177 -8.38 20.23 -20.05
C ASP A 177 -9.16 20.78 -21.25
N LYS A 178 -10.31 21.45 -21.02
CA LYS A 178 -11.11 22.01 -22.12
C LYS A 178 -11.59 23.44 -21.88
N GLN A 179 -10.72 24.27 -21.29
CA GLN A 179 -10.94 25.70 -21.22
C GLN A 179 -9.68 26.48 -21.59
N GLU A 180 -8.98 26.06 -22.64
CA GLU A 180 -7.90 26.86 -23.23
C GLU A 180 -7.69 26.54 -24.72
N THR A 181 -8.71 26.72 -25.56
CA THR A 181 -8.58 27.03 -27.01
C THR A 181 -9.99 27.16 -27.58
N ASP A 182 -10.43 28.39 -27.75
CA ASP A 182 -10.95 28.88 -29.04
C ASP A 182 -11.40 30.33 -28.84
N GLY A 183 -10.39 31.20 -28.78
CA GLY A 183 -10.56 32.57 -29.21
C GLY A 183 -10.48 32.63 -30.73
N SER A 184 -11.45 33.31 -31.32
CA SER A 184 -11.26 34.28 -32.41
C SER A 184 -11.09 33.78 -33.86
N SER A 185 -11.71 34.56 -34.76
CA SER A 185 -11.64 34.55 -36.24
C SER A 185 -12.50 33.50 -36.96
N GLU A 186 -13.32 33.81 -37.97
CA GLU A 186 -13.38 34.99 -38.83
C GLU A 186 -14.74 35.01 -39.56
N SER A 187 -15.39 36.16 -39.55
CA SER A 187 -16.51 36.47 -40.43
C SER A 187 -15.98 37.26 -41.63
N GLN A 188 -16.03 36.66 -42.82
CA GLN A 188 -16.25 37.33 -44.11
C GLN A 188 -16.39 36.32 -45.24
#